data_AF-A0A955SGZ7-F1
#
_entry.id   AF-A0A955SGZ7-F1
#
_cell.length_a   1.000
_cell.length_b   1.000
_cell.length_c   1.000
_cell.angle_alpha   90.00
_cell.angle_beta   90.00
_cell.angle_gamma   90.00
#
_symmetry.space_group_name_H-M   'P 1'
#
loop_
_entity.id
_entity.type
_entity.pdbx_description
1 polymer ?
#
loop_
_entity_poly.entity_id
_entity_poly.type
_entity_poly.pdbx_seq_one_letter_code
_entity_poly.pdbx_strand_id
1 'polypeptide(L)'
;MDSKNQGQKNQADSELLAHLLSDPEKGWESFWGEYQPFIHRVIGRFHLGDQEPDVIQEIAQILIQNDYKRLRDWDPERSSLRRYLTIISVSCTINYVKSSKYRFDLLKIDTIDTSSGMGESFVQFVDEAVLSPAERLE
;
A
#
# COMPACT_ATOMS: atom_id res chain seq x y z
N MET A 1 -9.84 9.15 -23.62
CA MET A 1 -9.55 8.06 -24.60
C MET A 1 -9.13 6.76 -23.89
N ASP A 2 -9.61 6.51 -22.65
CA ASP A 2 -8.82 5.71 -21.68
C ASP A 2 -9.48 4.38 -21.25
N SER A 3 -10.76 4.17 -21.56
CA SER A 3 -11.51 3.00 -21.07
C SER A 3 -11.05 1.67 -21.68
N LYS A 4 -10.57 1.67 -22.94
CA LYS A 4 -10.09 0.45 -23.61
C LYS A 4 -8.73 -0.02 -23.07
N ASN A 5 -7.86 0.91 -22.72
CA ASN A 5 -6.51 0.61 -22.21
C ASN A 5 -6.55 0.08 -20.77
N GLN A 6 -7.47 0.62 -19.95
CA GLN A 6 -7.68 0.15 -18.58
C GLN A 6 -8.25 -1.28 -18.53
N GLY A 7 -9.18 -1.62 -19.43
CA GLY A 7 -9.72 -2.99 -19.52
C GLY A 7 -8.67 -4.04 -19.90
N GLN A 8 -7.80 -3.73 -20.86
CA GLN A 8 -6.71 -4.64 -21.25
C GLN A 8 -5.69 -4.84 -20.13
N LYS A 9 -5.39 -3.78 -19.37
CA LYS A 9 -4.45 -3.86 -18.26
C LYS A 9 -5.00 -4.66 -17.09
N ASN A 10 -6.27 -4.44 -16.73
CA ASN A 10 -6.93 -5.23 -15.69
C ASN A 10 -7.02 -6.73 -16.06
N GLN A 11 -7.17 -7.03 -17.35
CA GLN A 11 -7.14 -8.41 -17.84
C GLN A 11 -5.77 -9.06 -17.62
N ALA A 12 -4.69 -8.39 -18.03
CA ALA A 12 -3.31 -8.88 -17.81
C ALA A 12 -3.00 -9.07 -16.31
N ASP A 13 -3.44 -8.13 -15.47
CA ASP A 13 -3.29 -8.21 -14.01
C ASP A 13 -4.06 -9.41 -13.43
N SER A 14 -5.24 -9.71 -13.97
CA SER A 14 -6.06 -10.88 -13.57
C SER A 14 -5.41 -12.19 -13.98
N GLU A 15 -4.81 -12.25 -15.18
CA GLU A 15 -4.08 -13.43 -15.66
C GLU A 15 -2.83 -13.70 -14.82
N LEU A 16 -2.10 -12.64 -14.45
CA LEU A 16 -0.94 -12.75 -13.57
C LEU A 16 -1.33 -13.29 -12.18
N LEU A 17 -2.44 -12.81 -11.63
CA LEU A 17 -2.97 -13.33 -10.36
C LEU A 17 -3.48 -14.77 -10.50
N ALA A 18 -4.15 -15.12 -11.58
CA ALA A 18 -4.57 -16.50 -11.82
C ALA A 18 -3.36 -17.45 -11.91
N HIS A 19 -2.26 -17.00 -12.51
CA HIS A 19 -1.01 -17.74 -12.55
C HIS A 19 -0.40 -17.91 -11.16
N LEU A 20 -0.33 -16.82 -10.36
CA LEU A 20 0.07 -16.86 -8.95
C LEU A 20 -0.73 -17.87 -8.14
N LEU A 21 -2.04 -17.92 -8.32
CA LEU A 21 -2.89 -18.83 -7.56
C LEU A 21 -2.79 -20.29 -8.03
N SER A 22 -2.28 -20.53 -9.24
CA SER A 22 -2.10 -21.88 -9.81
C SER A 22 -0.71 -22.46 -9.53
N ASP A 23 0.33 -21.63 -9.56
CA ASP A 23 1.72 -21.98 -9.23
C ASP A 23 2.29 -20.88 -8.31
N PRO A 24 2.10 -21.00 -6.98
CA PRO A 24 2.48 -19.95 -6.04
C PRO A 24 3.96 -19.57 -6.05
N GLU A 25 4.86 -20.53 -6.34
CA GLU A 25 6.30 -20.27 -6.30
C GLU A 25 6.73 -19.43 -7.51
N LYS A 26 6.40 -19.88 -8.73
CA LYS A 26 6.77 -19.15 -9.96
C LYS A 26 5.92 -17.91 -10.21
N GLY A 27 4.64 -18.00 -9.85
CA GLY A 27 3.72 -16.90 -10.00
C GLY A 27 4.01 -15.78 -9.01
N TRP A 28 4.55 -16.08 -7.82
CA TRP A 28 5.02 -15.05 -6.89
C TRP A 28 6.23 -14.31 -7.43
N GLU A 29 7.22 -15.02 -7.97
CA GLU A 29 8.37 -14.38 -8.60
C GLU A 29 7.95 -13.42 -9.73
N SER A 30 7.04 -13.87 -10.59
CA SER A 30 6.52 -13.06 -11.70
C SER A 30 5.71 -11.85 -11.22
N PHE A 31 4.82 -12.07 -10.24
CA PHE A 31 4.01 -11.01 -9.64
C PHE A 31 4.88 -9.97 -8.95
N TRP A 32 5.80 -10.43 -8.10
CA TRP A 32 6.67 -9.56 -7.32
C TRP A 32 7.64 -8.79 -8.22
N GLY A 33 8.18 -9.43 -9.27
CA GLY A 33 9.03 -8.77 -10.26
C GLY A 33 8.36 -7.59 -10.96
N GLU A 34 7.08 -7.71 -11.32
CA GLU A 34 6.31 -6.62 -11.95
C GLU A 34 5.96 -5.50 -10.95
N TYR A 35 5.56 -5.88 -9.73
CA TYR A 35 4.93 -4.95 -8.79
C TYR A 35 5.86 -4.36 -7.73
N GLN A 36 6.96 -5.02 -7.39
CA GLN A 36 7.91 -4.52 -6.39
C GLN A 36 8.47 -3.13 -6.74
N PRO A 37 8.91 -2.81 -7.97
CA PRO A 37 9.41 -1.47 -8.30
C PRO A 37 8.33 -0.38 -8.15
N PHE A 38 7.08 -0.75 -8.41
CA PHE A 38 5.93 0.14 -8.19
C PHE A 38 5.71 0.38 -6.70
N ILE A 39 5.75 -0.67 -5.88
CA ILE A 39 5.60 -0.57 -4.43
C ILE A 39 6.71 0.30 -3.82
N HIS A 40 7.98 0.12 -4.22
CA HIS A 40 9.09 1.00 -3.81
C HIS A 40 8.78 2.47 -4.09
N ARG A 41 8.29 2.79 -5.30
CA ARG A 41 7.94 4.17 -5.65
C ARG A 41 6.80 4.72 -4.79
N VAL A 42 5.83 3.90 -4.41
CA VAL A 42 4.72 4.29 -3.54
C VAL A 42 5.22 4.63 -2.15
N ILE A 43 6.03 3.75 -1.55
CA ILE A 43 6.49 3.91 -0.16
C ILE A 43 7.67 4.89 -0.02
N GLY A 44 8.43 5.14 -1.09
CA GLY A 44 9.54 6.10 -1.08
C GLY A 44 9.10 7.52 -0.71
N ARG A 45 7.81 7.85 -0.88
CA ARG A 45 7.22 9.13 -0.46
C ARG A 45 7.21 9.34 1.06
N PHE A 46 7.40 8.27 1.84
CA PHE A 46 7.42 8.32 3.30
C PHE A 46 8.82 8.58 3.87
N HIS A 47 9.86 8.70 3.02
CA HIS A 47 11.24 9.01 3.43
C HIS A 47 11.75 8.06 4.54
N LEU A 48 11.55 6.75 4.36
CA LEU A 48 11.81 5.72 5.37
C LEU A 48 13.30 5.50 5.67
N GLY A 49 14.21 5.97 4.80
CA GLY A 49 15.64 5.75 4.95
C GLY A 49 15.97 4.26 5.04
N ASP A 50 16.75 3.88 6.04
CA ASP A 50 17.21 2.49 6.24
C ASP A 50 16.08 1.51 6.60
N GLN A 51 14.86 2.00 6.89
CA GLN A 51 13.69 1.19 7.21
C GLN A 51 12.88 0.77 5.96
N GLU A 52 13.20 1.29 4.78
CA GLU A 52 12.48 0.95 3.55
C GLU A 52 12.47 -0.56 3.26
N PRO A 53 13.60 -1.30 3.37
CA PRO A 53 13.61 -2.75 3.13
C PRO A 53 12.68 -3.53 4.07
N ASP A 54 12.63 -3.13 5.35
CA ASP A 54 11.77 -3.77 6.36
C ASP A 54 10.29 -3.60 6.00
N VAL A 55 9.90 -2.40 5.57
CA VAL A 55 8.52 -2.10 5.12
C VAL A 55 8.16 -2.89 3.86
N ILE A 56 9.08 -3.01 2.90
CA ILE A 56 8.87 -3.83 1.70
C ILE A 56 8.64 -5.30 2.07
N GLN A 57 9.46 -5.83 2.98
CA GLN A 57 9.31 -7.18 3.48
C GLN A 57 7.97 -7.38 4.20
N GLU A 58 7.53 -6.42 5.01
CA GLU A 58 6.24 -6.49 5.70
C GLU A 58 5.06 -6.46 4.70
N ILE A 59 5.14 -5.64 3.66
CA ILE A 59 4.16 -5.64 2.56
C ILE A 59 4.12 -7.00 1.87
N ALA A 60 5.29 -7.57 1.51
CA ALA A 60 5.37 -8.90 0.90
C ALA A 60 4.70 -9.97 1.78
N GLN A 61 4.98 -9.94 3.09
CA GLN A 61 4.36 -10.85 4.05
C GLN A 61 2.83 -10.69 4.09
N ILE A 62 2.31 -9.46 4.16
CA ILE A 62 0.86 -9.21 4.16
C ILE A 62 0.19 -9.74 2.88
N LEU A 63 0.86 -9.66 1.74
CA LEU A 63 0.33 -10.14 0.47
C LEU A 63 0.32 -11.68 0.37
N ILE A 64 1.29 -12.36 0.98
CA ILE A 64 1.38 -13.83 1.01
C ILE A 64 0.50 -14.43 2.12
N GLN A 65 0.28 -13.70 3.21
CA GLN A 65 -0.48 -14.15 4.37
C GLN A 65 -1.88 -14.67 3.99
N ASN A 66 -2.32 -15.68 4.75
CA ASN A 66 -3.63 -16.31 4.58
C ASN A 66 -3.88 -16.81 3.15
N ASP A 67 -2.89 -17.47 2.54
CA ASP A 67 -3.00 -18.02 1.18
C ASP A 67 -3.39 -16.95 0.16
N TYR A 68 -2.64 -15.84 0.17
CA TYR A 68 -2.84 -14.70 -0.72
C TYR A 68 -4.23 -14.05 -0.63
N LYS A 69 -4.91 -14.16 0.51
CA LYS A 69 -6.29 -13.64 0.70
C LYS A 69 -6.45 -12.21 0.22
N ARG A 70 -5.49 -11.32 0.55
CA ARG A 70 -5.53 -9.91 0.12
C ARG A 70 -5.57 -9.77 -1.39
N LEU A 71 -4.81 -10.58 -2.12
CA LEU A 71 -4.79 -10.56 -3.59
C LEU A 71 -6.06 -11.19 -4.17
N ARG A 72 -6.62 -12.22 -3.54
CA ARG A 72 -7.90 -12.83 -3.93
C ARG A 72 -9.09 -11.91 -3.75
N ASP A 73 -9.04 -11.03 -2.74
CA ASP A 73 -10.08 -10.05 -2.47
C ASP A 73 -10.06 -8.86 -3.46
N TRP A 74 -9.06 -8.78 -4.36
CA TRP A 74 -9.03 -7.74 -5.38
C TRP A 74 -10.14 -7.96 -6.42
N ASP A 75 -10.92 -6.91 -6.65
CA ASP A 75 -11.98 -6.86 -7.63
C ASP A 75 -11.57 -5.94 -8.82
N PRO A 76 -11.35 -6.51 -10.03
CA PRO A 76 -10.96 -5.75 -11.21
C PRO A 76 -12.04 -4.80 -11.74
N GLU A 77 -13.31 -4.99 -11.37
CA GLU A 77 -14.40 -4.08 -11.73
C GLU A 77 -14.38 -2.82 -10.86
N ARG A 78 -13.88 -2.92 -9.62
CA ARG A 78 -13.81 -1.80 -8.67
C ARG A 78 -12.55 -0.96 -8.80
N SER A 79 -11.41 -1.57 -9.11
CA SER A 79 -10.14 -0.85 -9.18
C SER A 79 -9.07 -1.60 -9.97
N SER A 80 -8.08 -0.88 -10.48
CA SER A 80 -6.86 -1.53 -10.99
C SER A 80 -6.03 -2.13 -9.85
N LEU A 81 -5.27 -3.17 -10.15
CA LEU A 81 -4.43 -3.84 -9.16
C LEU A 81 -3.40 -2.87 -8.56
N ARG A 82 -2.83 -1.97 -9.37
CA ARG A 82 -1.93 -0.90 -8.89
C ARG A 82 -2.59 0.01 -7.86
N ARG A 83 -3.86 0.39 -8.06
CA ARG A 83 -4.59 1.23 -7.09
C ARG A 83 -4.81 0.46 -5.79
N TYR A 84 -5.21 -0.80 -5.89
CA TYR A 84 -5.41 -1.68 -4.74
C TYR A 84 -4.11 -1.89 -3.94
N LEU A 85 -2.99 -2.19 -4.63
CA LEU A 85 -1.67 -2.31 -4.02
C LEU A 85 -1.16 -1.00 -3.40
N THR A 86 -1.54 0.15 -3.96
CA THR A 86 -1.23 1.45 -3.35
C THR A 86 -1.86 1.56 -1.97
N ILE A 87 -3.14 1.20 -1.84
CA ILE A 87 -3.87 1.25 -0.57
C ILE A 87 -3.23 0.32 0.47
N ILE A 88 -2.91 -0.92 0.07
CA ILE A 88 -2.24 -1.88 0.95
C ILE A 88 -0.87 -1.35 1.39
N SER A 89 -0.05 -0.91 0.44
CA SER A 89 1.32 -0.43 0.71
C SER A 89 1.31 0.77 1.64
N VAL A 90 0.49 1.77 1.36
CA VAL A 90 0.35 2.97 2.20
C VAL A 90 -0.15 2.62 3.60
N SER A 91 -1.17 1.76 3.70
CA SER A 91 -1.71 1.35 5.00
C SER A 91 -0.67 0.60 5.83
N CYS A 92 0.10 -0.29 5.19
CA CYS A 92 1.20 -1.01 5.81
C CYS A 92 2.29 -0.06 6.29
N THR A 93 2.76 0.85 5.43
CA THR A 93 3.79 1.83 5.79
C THR A 93 3.36 2.73 6.95
N ILE A 94 2.11 3.19 6.96
CA ILE A 94 1.58 4.00 8.07
C ILE A 94 1.58 3.19 9.36
N ASN A 95 1.11 1.94 9.32
CA ASN A 95 1.09 1.08 10.50
C ASN A 95 2.51 0.77 10.99
N TYR A 96 3.44 0.53 10.08
CA TYR A 96 4.86 0.34 10.39
C TYR A 96 5.44 1.57 11.08
N VAL A 97 5.26 2.77 10.51
CA VAL A 97 5.78 4.02 11.08
C VAL A 97 5.14 4.30 12.44
N LYS A 98 3.84 4.04 12.61
CA LYS A 98 3.16 4.15 13.90
C LYS A 98 3.78 3.19 14.91
N SER A 99 3.86 1.90 14.57
CA SER A 99 4.43 0.86 15.43
C SER A 99 5.90 1.15 15.77
N SER A 100 6.70 1.56 14.80
CA SER A 100 8.11 1.93 14.98
C SER A 100 8.24 3.16 15.88
N LYS A 101 7.43 4.21 15.68
CA LYS A 101 7.38 5.37 16.60
C LYS A 101 6.99 4.96 18.01
N TYR A 102 5.96 4.11 18.17
CA TYR A 102 5.60 3.59 19.49
C TYR A 102 6.68 2.68 20.08
N ARG A 103 7.45 1.94 19.27
CA ARG A 103 8.61 1.16 19.74
C ARG A 103 9.77 2.06 20.14
N PHE A 104 10.02 3.15 19.42
CA PHE A 104 10.98 4.19 19.80
C PHE A 104 10.52 4.94 21.05
N ASP A 105 9.23 5.22 21.20
CA ASP A 105 8.69 5.85 22.40
C ASP A 105 8.72 4.89 23.59
N LEU A 106 8.42 3.60 23.41
CA LEU A 106 8.59 2.57 24.44
C LEU A 106 10.06 2.39 24.88
N LEU A 107 11.02 2.61 23.98
CA LEU A 107 12.45 2.67 24.31
C LEU A 107 12.89 4.02 24.92
N LYS A 108 12.04 5.05 24.85
CA LYS A 108 12.23 6.36 25.52
C LYS A 108 11.45 6.48 26.84
N ILE A 109 10.56 5.53 27.16
CA ILE A 109 9.84 5.45 28.44
C ILE A 109 10.76 4.99 29.61
N ASP A 110 12.07 5.21 29.51
CA ASP A 110 12.94 5.37 30.68
C ASP A 110 13.25 6.85 31.00
N THR A 111 12.67 7.81 30.27
CA THR A 111 12.77 9.25 30.57
C THR A 111 11.47 10.00 30.22
N ILE A 112 10.85 10.54 31.26
CA ILE A 112 9.53 11.20 31.34
C ILE A 112 9.50 12.54 30.56
N ASP A 113 8.41 12.87 29.83
CA ASP A 113 7.44 13.94 30.21
C ASP A 113 6.26 14.05 29.21
N THR A 114 5.05 14.02 29.76
CA THR A 114 3.75 14.08 29.09
C THR A 114 3.27 15.53 28.97
N SER A 115 3.72 16.27 27.95
CA SER A 115 2.99 17.46 27.50
C SER A 115 3.36 17.89 26.07
N SER A 116 2.49 17.59 25.11
CA SER A 116 2.11 18.55 24.05
C SER A 116 1.20 17.90 23.02
N GLY A 117 0.00 18.47 22.90
CA GLY A 117 -1.00 18.11 21.91
C GLY A 117 -0.57 18.50 20.50
N MET A 118 -0.77 17.58 19.56
CA MET A 118 -0.71 17.86 18.12
C MET A 118 -1.66 16.89 17.41
N GLY A 119 -2.96 17.03 17.69
CA GLY A 119 -4.01 16.09 17.24
C GLY A 119 -4.93 16.60 16.14
N GLU A 120 -4.83 17.87 15.70
CA GLU A 120 -5.92 18.49 14.92
C GLU A 120 -5.61 18.76 13.43
N SER A 121 -4.38 18.54 12.94
CA SER A 121 -4.01 18.96 11.57
C SER A 121 -4.25 17.92 10.44
N PHE A 122 -4.80 16.74 10.72
CA PHE A 122 -4.74 15.63 9.74
C PHE A 122 -6.06 15.34 8.99
N VAL A 123 -7.21 15.78 9.50
CA VAL A 123 -8.51 15.54 8.83
C VAL A 123 -8.62 16.32 7.50
N GLN A 124 -7.93 17.45 7.38
CA GLN A 124 -7.93 18.27 6.17
C GLN A 124 -7.23 17.62 4.96
N PHE A 125 -6.26 16.73 5.17
CA PHE A 125 -5.44 16.19 4.07
C PHE A 125 -6.10 14.99 3.35
N VAL A 126 -7.03 14.31 4.03
CA VAL A 126 -7.78 13.19 3.42
C VAL A 126 -8.91 13.71 2.54
N ASP A 127 -9.48 14.88 2.86
CA ASP A 127 -10.56 15.51 2.07
C ASP A 127 -10.05 15.99 0.71
N GLU A 128 -8.83 16.54 0.64
CA GLU A 128 -8.26 17.10 -0.58
C GLU A 128 -7.95 16.05 -1.67
N ALA A 129 -7.73 14.79 -1.26
CA ALA A 129 -7.46 13.67 -2.17
C ALA A 129 -8.73 12.94 -2.65
N VAL A 130 -9.91 13.28 -2.12
CA VAL A 130 -11.21 12.66 -2.42
C VAL A 130 -12.21 13.71 -2.94
N LEU A 131 -11.75 14.73 -3.64
CA LEU A 131 -12.66 15.63 -4.35
C LEU A 131 -13.25 14.93 -5.58
N SER A 132 -14.58 14.82 -5.57
CA SER A 132 -15.42 14.36 -6.68
C SER A 132 -15.25 15.30 -7.89
N PRO A 133 -15.29 14.79 -9.15
CA PRO A 133 -15.18 15.61 -10.36
C PRO A 133 -16.18 16.77 -10.51
N ALA A 134 -17.21 16.85 -9.66
CA ALA A 134 -18.26 17.86 -9.75
C ALA A 134 -17.83 19.27 -9.27
N GLU A 135 -16.73 19.41 -8.54
CA GLU A 135 -16.32 20.70 -7.95
C GLU A 135 -15.20 21.43 -8.74
N ARG A 136 -14.93 21.03 -9.98
CA ARG A 136 -13.89 21.67 -10.83
C ARG A 136 -14.42 22.70 -11.83
N LEU A 137 -15.68 23.08 -11.73
CA LEU A 137 -16.32 24.05 -12.64
C LEU A 137 -17.16 25.05 -11.85
N GLU A 138 -16.49 25.97 -11.15
CA GLU A 138 -16.91 27.36 -10.98
C GLU A 138 -15.71 28.29 -11.16
#